data_AF-A0A2T5MIJ2-F1
#
_entry.id   AF-A0A2T5MIJ2-F1
#
_cell.length_a   1.000
_cell.length_b   1.000
_cell.length_c   1.000
_cell.angle_alpha   90.00
_cell.angle_beta   90.00
_cell.angle_gamma   90.00
#
_symmetry.space_group_name_H-M   'P 1'
#
loop_
_entity.id
_entity.type
_entity.pdbx_description
1 polymer ?
#
loop_
_entity_poly.entity_id
_entity_poly.type
_entity_poly.pdbx_seq_one_letter_code
_entity_poly.pdbx_strand_id
1 'polypeptide(L)'
;MVTPLVFRGASAGQCNICGEFGKLTEDHTPPKGCYRPTAMEVQHLHQALSAEPLPRKYKTNNGVRFRSLCAHCNNALLGGLYDPALIKFSTQVARLAMFQDSLPRNMAIPGQPQKIMRSIYGHLAAATVNGYGQWSGYEELSHWFLSGKGQLPAGLKLYYWFYPYKPQIIVRGFGFTPMIGSGSIFVGWVMKFFPLAFLFVNQEEGIALDLPEMSVYSDLPMDAEIDLHIPLRPTTHPRWPESYVGEHGLILSGNHAMRTIERPRRFR
;
A
#
# COMPACT_ATOMS: atom_id res chain seq x y z
N MET A 1 -21.95 2.03 15.48
CA MET A 1 -22.26 0.91 14.57
C MET A 1 -21.03 0.61 13.73
N VAL A 2 -20.60 -0.65 13.64
CA VAL A 2 -19.45 -1.05 12.79
C VAL A 2 -19.93 -1.16 11.35
N THR A 3 -19.40 -0.33 10.45
CA THR A 3 -19.68 -0.44 9.02
C THR A 3 -19.17 -1.78 8.49
N PRO A 4 -19.98 -2.57 7.76
CA PRO A 4 -19.52 -3.84 7.21
C PRO A 4 -18.36 -3.62 6.23
N LEU A 5 -17.37 -4.52 6.23
CA LEU A 5 -16.33 -4.55 5.21
C LEU A 5 -16.95 -4.93 3.86
N VAL A 6 -16.90 -4.01 2.90
CA VAL A 6 -17.44 -4.22 1.54
C VAL A 6 -16.28 -4.29 0.55
N PHE A 7 -16.12 -5.45 -0.07
CA PHE A 7 -15.06 -5.72 -1.07
C PHE A 7 -15.62 -5.71 -2.50
N ARG A 8 -16.90 -6.08 -2.66
CA ARG A 8 -17.59 -6.12 -3.95
C ARG A 8 -18.79 -5.19 -3.90
N GLY A 9 -18.59 -3.97 -4.37
CA GLY A 9 -19.68 -3.03 -4.62
C GLY A 9 -20.50 -3.42 -5.86
N ALA A 10 -21.35 -2.48 -6.29
CA ALA A 10 -22.13 -2.61 -7.52
C ALA A 10 -21.23 -2.91 -8.73
N SER A 11 -21.80 -3.57 -9.75
CA SER A 11 -21.09 -3.88 -11.01
C SER A 11 -20.78 -2.63 -11.84
N ALA A 12 -21.49 -1.52 -11.57
CA ALA A 12 -21.22 -0.20 -12.11
C ALA A 12 -21.21 0.83 -10.98
N GLY A 13 -20.41 1.88 -11.15
CA GLY A 13 -20.21 2.93 -10.16
C GLY A 13 -19.11 3.88 -10.59
N GLN A 14 -18.72 4.77 -9.68
CA GLN A 14 -17.65 5.72 -9.92
C GLN A 14 -16.28 5.03 -9.75
N CYS A 15 -15.38 5.22 -10.72
CA CYS A 15 -14.01 4.75 -10.62
C CYS A 15 -13.25 5.52 -9.53
N ASN A 16 -12.59 4.80 -8.61
CA ASN A 16 -11.81 5.42 -7.54
C ASN A 16 -10.56 6.20 -8.00
N ILE A 17 -10.19 6.16 -9.28
CA ILE A 17 -9.00 6.85 -9.83
C ILE A 17 -9.38 7.96 -10.81
N CYS A 18 -10.23 7.69 -11.81
CA CYS A 18 -10.59 8.73 -12.79
C CYS A 18 -11.91 9.45 -12.49
N GLY A 19 -12.74 8.92 -11.58
CA GLY A 19 -14.05 9.50 -11.29
C GLY A 19 -15.13 9.27 -12.33
N GLU A 20 -14.81 8.62 -13.45
CA GLU A 20 -15.80 8.28 -14.46
C GLU A 20 -16.78 7.24 -13.91
N PHE A 21 -18.06 7.43 -14.20
CA PHE A 21 -19.09 6.46 -13.87
C PHE A 21 -19.19 5.41 -14.98
N GLY A 22 -19.13 4.13 -14.61
CA GLY A 22 -19.22 3.06 -15.59
C GLY A 22 -19.09 1.68 -14.97
N LYS A 23 -18.84 0.66 -15.82
CA LYS A 23 -18.61 -0.71 -15.35
C LYS A 23 -17.31 -0.79 -14.55
N LEU A 24 -17.40 -1.38 -13.36
CA LEU A 24 -16.26 -1.55 -12.47
C LEU A 24 -15.66 -2.96 -12.59
N THR A 25 -14.35 -3.03 -12.50
CA THR A 25 -13.53 -4.25 -12.51
C THR A 25 -12.98 -4.55 -11.12
N GLU A 26 -12.58 -5.81 -10.90
CA GLU A 26 -11.95 -6.24 -9.65
C GLU A 26 -10.43 -6.05 -9.72
N ASP A 27 -9.87 -5.22 -8.85
CA ASP A 27 -8.44 -5.13 -8.60
C ASP A 27 -7.98 -6.19 -7.59
N HIS A 28 -6.74 -6.67 -7.73
CA HIS A 28 -6.08 -7.49 -6.72
C HIS A 28 -5.05 -6.66 -5.96
N THR A 29 -5.21 -6.61 -4.64
CA THR A 29 -4.33 -5.81 -3.77
C THR A 29 -3.67 -6.73 -2.75
N PRO A 30 -2.33 -6.88 -2.74
CA PRO A 30 -1.36 -6.42 -3.73
C PRO A 30 -1.51 -7.15 -5.10
N PRO A 31 -0.85 -6.66 -6.17
CA PRO A 31 -0.94 -7.28 -7.49
C PRO A 31 -0.42 -8.73 -7.48
N LYS A 32 -1.13 -9.60 -8.20
CA LYS A 32 -0.88 -11.06 -8.25
C LYS A 32 0.55 -11.46 -8.65
N GLY A 33 1.23 -10.63 -9.44
CA GLY A 33 2.60 -10.91 -9.86
C GLY A 33 3.62 -10.73 -8.73
N CYS A 34 3.31 -9.92 -7.71
CA CYS A 34 4.21 -9.68 -6.58
C CYS A 34 4.13 -10.77 -5.52
N TYR A 35 2.96 -11.40 -5.38
CA TYR A 35 2.70 -12.37 -4.33
C TYR A 35 1.69 -13.41 -4.80
N ARG A 36 1.92 -14.69 -4.47
CA ARG A 36 0.96 -15.78 -4.75
C ARG A 36 -0.23 -15.67 -3.81
N PRO A 37 -1.44 -15.29 -4.28
CA PRO A 37 -2.56 -15.09 -3.39
C PRO A 37 -2.94 -16.37 -2.66
N THR A 38 -3.16 -16.27 -1.34
CA THR A 38 -3.61 -17.38 -0.50
C THR A 38 -4.94 -17.04 0.17
N ALA A 39 -5.44 -17.94 1.01
CA ALA A 39 -6.64 -17.68 1.79
C ALA A 39 -6.33 -16.64 2.87
N MET A 40 -7.11 -15.55 2.90
CA MET A 40 -6.91 -14.44 3.83
C MET A 40 -8.12 -14.28 4.74
N GLU A 41 -7.86 -13.79 5.95
CA GLU A 41 -8.85 -13.20 6.84
C GLU A 41 -8.68 -11.68 6.82
N VAL A 42 -9.77 -10.95 6.62
CA VAL A 42 -9.78 -9.49 6.65
C VAL A 42 -10.61 -9.01 7.85
N GLN A 43 -10.07 -8.04 8.57
CA GLN A 43 -10.70 -7.41 9.73
C GLN A 43 -10.41 -5.91 9.74
N HIS A 44 -11.21 -5.13 10.47
CA HIS A 44 -10.91 -3.71 10.67
C HIS A 44 -9.66 -3.54 11.54
N LEU A 45 -8.87 -2.49 11.29
CA LEU A 45 -7.64 -2.24 12.04
C LEU A 45 -7.93 -1.93 13.52
N HIS A 46 -8.93 -1.10 13.81
CA HIS A 46 -9.31 -0.79 15.20
C HIS A 46 -9.75 -2.05 15.98
N GLN A 47 -10.36 -3.02 15.31
CA GLN A 47 -10.70 -4.31 15.93
C GLN A 47 -9.44 -5.11 16.24
N ALA A 48 -8.43 -5.07 15.35
CA ALA A 48 -7.14 -5.71 15.59
C ALA A 48 -6.36 -5.11 16.77
N LEU A 49 -6.64 -3.84 17.10
CA LEU A 49 -6.01 -3.08 18.17
C LEU A 49 -6.80 -3.14 19.49
N SER A 50 -8.08 -3.48 19.44
CA SER A 50 -8.95 -3.59 20.62
C SER A 50 -8.70 -4.89 21.40
N ALA A 51 -8.89 -4.85 22.71
CA ALA A 51 -8.93 -6.02 23.59
C ALA A 51 -10.29 -6.75 23.55
N GLU A 52 -11.29 -6.19 22.86
CA GLU A 52 -12.63 -6.79 22.75
C GLU A 52 -12.64 -8.02 21.81
N PRO A 53 -13.53 -8.99 22.05
CA PRO A 53 -13.68 -10.16 21.20
C PRO A 53 -13.98 -9.75 19.74
N LEU A 54 -13.08 -10.16 18.83
CA LEU A 54 -13.13 -9.82 17.41
C LEU A 54 -14.45 -10.25 16.75
N PRO A 55 -15.25 -9.32 16.19
CA PRO A 55 -16.39 -9.68 15.34
C PRO A 55 -15.94 -10.27 13.99
N ARG A 56 -16.92 -10.75 13.22
CA ARG A 56 -16.79 -11.49 11.94
C ARG A 56 -15.58 -11.08 11.06
N LYS A 57 -14.61 -11.98 10.97
CA LYS A 57 -13.56 -11.93 9.94
C LYS A 57 -14.15 -12.24 8.57
N TYR A 58 -13.88 -11.39 7.58
CA TYR A 58 -14.21 -11.72 6.19
C TYR A 58 -13.16 -12.70 5.65
N LYS A 59 -13.61 -13.77 4.99
CA LYS A 59 -12.72 -14.80 4.45
C LYS A 59 -12.71 -14.70 2.94
N THR A 60 -11.52 -14.66 2.37
CA THR A 60 -11.30 -14.81 0.93
C THR A 60 -10.34 -15.97 0.67
N ASN A 61 -10.55 -16.71 -0.42
CA ASN A 61 -9.74 -17.89 -0.74
C ASN A 61 -8.61 -17.58 -1.73
N ASN A 62 -8.53 -16.36 -2.27
CA ASN A 62 -7.61 -16.03 -3.35
C ASN A 62 -7.27 -14.52 -3.31
N GLY A 63 -6.66 -14.10 -2.20
CA GLY A 63 -6.30 -12.69 -1.94
C GLY A 63 -7.50 -11.75 -1.79
N VAL A 64 -7.24 -10.49 -1.47
CA VAL A 64 -8.28 -9.46 -1.39
C VAL A 64 -8.52 -8.86 -2.77
N ARG A 65 -9.79 -8.56 -3.07
CA ARG A 65 -10.21 -7.93 -4.32
C ARG A 65 -11.18 -6.82 -4.06
N PHE A 66 -11.02 -5.72 -4.78
CA PHE A 66 -11.94 -4.59 -4.70
C PHE A 66 -12.55 -4.31 -6.06
N ARG A 67 -13.88 -4.29 -6.13
CA ARG A 67 -14.58 -3.81 -7.31
C ARG A 67 -14.77 -2.30 -7.23
N SER A 68 -13.86 -1.55 -7.82
CA SER A 68 -13.76 -0.10 -7.59
C SER A 68 -13.13 0.71 -8.72
N LEU A 69 -12.54 0.07 -9.74
CA LEU A 69 -11.86 0.76 -10.84
C LEU A 69 -12.57 0.51 -12.18
N CYS A 70 -12.46 1.44 -13.12
CA CYS A 70 -12.86 1.20 -14.51
C CYS A 70 -11.79 0.37 -15.25
N ALA A 71 -12.17 -0.25 -16.38
CA ALA A 71 -11.26 -1.10 -17.16
C ALA A 71 -10.02 -0.36 -17.69
N HIS A 72 -10.15 0.93 -18.02
CA HIS A 72 -9.00 1.74 -18.47
C HIS A 72 -7.97 1.92 -17.35
N CYS A 73 -8.41 2.41 -16.18
CA CYS A 73 -7.53 2.59 -15.03
C CYS A 73 -6.93 1.26 -14.54
N ASN A 74 -7.75 0.21 -14.44
CA ASN A 74 -7.33 -1.07 -13.87
C ASN A 74 -6.47 -1.90 -14.82
N ASN A 75 -6.94 -2.12 -16.06
CA ASN A 75 -6.33 -3.11 -16.94
C ASN A 75 -5.29 -2.48 -17.88
N ALA A 76 -5.57 -1.29 -18.42
CA ALA A 76 -4.67 -0.63 -19.37
C ALA A 76 -3.53 0.09 -18.65
N LEU A 77 -3.83 0.89 -17.63
CA LEU A 77 -2.83 1.67 -16.90
C LEU A 77 -2.18 0.87 -15.75
N LEU A 78 -2.96 0.50 -14.72
CA LEU A 78 -2.42 -0.19 -13.54
C LEU A 78 -1.77 -1.53 -13.91
N GLY A 79 -2.56 -2.48 -14.39
CA GLY A 79 -2.07 -3.82 -14.74
C GLY A 79 -1.19 -3.89 -15.99
N GLY A 80 -1.43 -3.02 -16.97
CA GLY A 80 -0.73 -3.04 -18.26
C GLY A 80 0.60 -2.27 -18.26
N LEU A 81 0.62 -1.08 -17.64
CA LEU A 81 1.75 -0.16 -17.73
C LEU A 81 2.56 -0.07 -16.44
N TYR A 82 1.92 -0.05 -15.27
CA TYR A 82 2.59 0.26 -13.99
C TYR A 82 3.01 -0.99 -13.20
N ASP A 83 2.13 -1.98 -13.06
CA ASP A 83 2.38 -3.20 -12.30
C ASP A 83 3.60 -4.01 -12.76
N PRO A 84 3.95 -4.09 -14.07
CA PRO A 84 5.15 -4.82 -14.50
C PRO A 84 6.43 -4.35 -13.80
N ALA A 85 6.56 -3.05 -13.52
CA ALA A 85 7.71 -2.50 -12.82
C ALA A 85 7.74 -2.91 -11.34
N LEU A 86 6.59 -2.83 -10.64
CA LEU A 86 6.48 -3.27 -9.25
C LEU A 86 6.73 -4.78 -9.11
N ILE A 87 6.21 -5.59 -10.04
CA ILE A 87 6.41 -7.04 -10.07
C ILE A 87 7.89 -7.39 -10.25
N LYS A 88 8.57 -6.75 -11.21
CA LYS A 88 10.01 -6.94 -11.45
C LYS A 88 10.81 -6.61 -10.20
N PHE A 89 10.58 -5.42 -9.64
CA PHE A 89 11.26 -4.94 -8.43
C PHE A 89 11.03 -5.87 -7.24
N SER A 90 9.77 -6.21 -6.93
CA SER A 90 9.40 -7.11 -5.83
C SER A 90 10.04 -8.51 -5.99
N THR A 91 10.06 -9.05 -7.20
CA THR A 91 10.67 -10.36 -7.48
C THR A 91 12.18 -10.34 -7.28
N GLN A 92 12.87 -9.27 -7.69
CA GLN A 92 14.31 -9.13 -7.47
C GLN A 92 14.63 -9.07 -5.97
N VAL A 93 13.89 -8.27 -5.21
CA VAL A 93 14.04 -8.19 -3.75
C VAL A 93 13.79 -9.55 -3.10
N ALA A 94 12.75 -10.26 -3.54
CA ALA A 94 12.39 -11.57 -2.99
C ALA A 94 13.50 -12.60 -3.20
N ARG A 95 14.07 -12.66 -4.41
CA ARG A 95 15.17 -13.59 -4.75
C ARG A 95 16.39 -13.37 -3.86
N LEU A 96 16.73 -12.12 -3.60
CA LEU A 96 17.87 -11.79 -2.74
C LEU A 96 17.56 -12.05 -1.27
N ALA A 97 16.32 -11.82 -0.84
CA ALA A 97 15.85 -12.09 0.50
C ALA A 97 15.83 -13.59 0.87
N MET A 98 15.86 -14.50 -0.11
CA MET A 98 15.92 -15.95 0.13
C MET A 98 17.25 -16.40 0.78
N PHE A 99 18.31 -15.60 0.69
CA PHE A 99 19.62 -15.92 1.28
C PHE A 99 19.75 -15.36 2.71
N GLN A 100 18.82 -15.75 3.60
CA GLN A 100 18.64 -15.17 4.94
C GLN A 100 19.92 -15.08 5.80
N ASP A 101 20.79 -16.07 5.69
CA ASP A 101 22.01 -16.19 6.51
C ASP A 101 23.13 -15.22 6.11
N SER A 102 23.06 -14.60 4.91
CA SER A 102 24.10 -13.71 4.38
C SER A 102 23.55 -12.41 3.80
N LEU A 103 22.33 -12.01 4.20
CA LEU A 103 21.72 -10.77 3.71
C LEU A 103 22.65 -9.57 3.95
N PRO A 104 23.03 -8.83 2.89
CA PRO A 104 23.81 -7.61 3.06
C PRO A 104 23.01 -6.57 3.84
N ARG A 105 23.67 -5.57 4.44
CA ARG A 105 22.96 -4.52 5.18
C ARG A 105 22.02 -3.71 4.28
N ASN A 106 22.48 -3.43 3.05
CA ASN A 106 21.76 -2.69 2.03
C ASN A 106 21.89 -3.40 0.69
N MET A 107 20.89 -3.25 -0.19
CA MET A 107 20.96 -3.69 -1.58
C MET A 107 20.59 -2.56 -2.52
N ALA A 108 21.30 -2.46 -3.64
CA ALA A 108 20.92 -1.65 -4.79
C ALA A 108 20.14 -2.55 -5.75
N ILE A 109 18.89 -2.20 -6.06
CA ILE A 109 18.02 -2.97 -6.93
C ILE A 109 17.53 -2.07 -8.07
N PRO A 110 17.81 -2.43 -9.34
CA PRO A 110 17.27 -1.69 -10.47
C PRO A 110 15.74 -1.65 -10.42
N GLY A 111 15.16 -0.46 -10.53
CA GLY A 111 13.72 -0.25 -10.52
C GLY A 111 13.29 1.02 -11.25
N GLN A 112 12.02 1.06 -11.64
CA GLN A 112 11.42 2.21 -12.33
C GLN A 112 10.52 2.98 -11.36
N PRO A 113 11.05 3.98 -10.61
CA PRO A 113 10.34 4.61 -9.50
C PRO A 113 9.00 5.21 -9.90
N GLN A 114 8.91 5.84 -11.07
CA GLN A 114 7.66 6.45 -11.57
C GLN A 114 6.51 5.45 -11.73
N LYS A 115 6.81 4.27 -12.30
CA LYS A 115 5.83 3.21 -12.49
C LYS A 115 5.50 2.51 -11.17
N ILE A 116 6.51 2.28 -10.33
CA ILE A 116 6.31 1.69 -9.01
C ILE A 116 5.39 2.59 -8.16
N MET A 117 5.67 3.88 -8.06
CA MET A 117 4.84 4.84 -7.31
C MET A 117 3.38 4.82 -7.78
N ARG A 118 3.14 4.82 -9.10
CA ARG A 118 1.78 4.78 -9.67
C ARG A 118 1.09 3.44 -9.43
N SER A 119 1.80 2.32 -9.51
CA SER A 119 1.25 1.01 -9.18
C SER A 119 0.81 0.97 -7.70
N ILE A 120 1.66 1.44 -6.78
CA ILE A 120 1.33 1.52 -5.35
C ILE A 120 0.09 2.40 -5.10
N TYR A 121 0.07 3.62 -5.66
CA TYR A 121 -1.09 4.50 -5.53
C TYR A 121 -2.36 3.87 -6.10
N GLY A 122 -2.31 3.30 -7.30
CA GLY A 122 -3.47 2.70 -7.98
C GLY A 122 -4.11 1.59 -7.16
N HIS A 123 -3.29 0.70 -6.59
CA HIS A 123 -3.74 -0.36 -5.70
C HIS A 123 -4.32 0.16 -4.37
N LEU A 124 -3.69 1.18 -3.77
CA LEU A 124 -4.23 1.80 -2.55
C LEU A 124 -5.55 2.53 -2.83
N ALA A 125 -5.67 3.24 -3.95
CA ALA A 125 -6.89 3.88 -4.40
C ALA A 125 -8.01 2.86 -4.67
N ALA A 126 -7.67 1.70 -5.25
CA ALA A 126 -8.60 0.60 -5.48
C ALA A 126 -9.12 -0.03 -4.19
N ALA A 127 -8.36 0.00 -3.09
CA ALA A 127 -8.63 -0.73 -1.85
C ALA A 127 -9.79 -0.19 -0.98
N THR A 128 -10.86 0.30 -1.58
CA THR A 128 -12.15 0.61 -0.94
C THR A 128 -13.26 0.64 -2.00
N VAL A 129 -14.52 0.50 -1.57
CA VAL A 129 -15.68 0.71 -2.44
C VAL A 129 -16.17 2.15 -2.28
N ASN A 130 -16.51 2.81 -3.39
CA ASN A 130 -16.94 4.22 -3.42
C ASN A 130 -15.90 5.17 -2.79
N GLY A 131 -14.63 4.98 -3.15
CA GLY A 131 -13.48 5.68 -2.58
C GLY A 131 -13.08 6.97 -3.27
N TYR A 132 -13.76 7.33 -4.35
CA TYR A 132 -13.51 8.55 -5.10
C TYR A 132 -13.53 9.77 -4.18
N GLY A 133 -12.52 10.65 -4.30
CA GLY A 133 -12.45 11.90 -3.53
C GLY A 133 -12.18 11.77 -2.03
N GLN A 134 -11.92 10.56 -1.49
CA GLN A 134 -11.69 10.37 -0.05
C GLN A 134 -10.28 10.78 0.44
N TRP A 135 -9.48 11.45 -0.39
CA TRP A 135 -8.11 11.89 -0.07
C TRP A 135 -7.93 13.37 -0.43
N SER A 136 -7.22 14.12 0.42
CA SER A 136 -6.84 15.51 0.13
C SER A 136 -5.92 15.59 -1.09
N GLY A 137 -6.22 16.43 -2.07
CA GLY A 137 -5.45 16.49 -3.32
C GLY A 137 -5.74 15.32 -4.29
N TYR A 138 -6.93 14.73 -4.17
CA TYR A 138 -7.38 13.65 -5.03
C TYR A 138 -7.31 14.00 -6.53
N GLU A 139 -7.67 15.22 -6.91
CA GLU A 139 -7.68 15.65 -8.31
C GLU A 139 -6.28 15.67 -8.91
N GLU A 140 -5.30 16.22 -8.19
CA GLU A 140 -3.90 16.24 -8.64
C GLU A 140 -3.32 14.83 -8.74
N LEU A 141 -3.65 13.96 -7.79
CA LEU A 141 -3.22 12.55 -7.83
C LEU A 141 -3.83 11.77 -8.99
N SER A 142 -5.12 12.00 -9.25
CA SER A 142 -5.82 11.40 -10.37
C SER A 142 -5.19 11.82 -11.68
N HIS A 143 -4.93 13.12 -11.84
CA HIS A 143 -4.26 13.67 -13.02
C HIS A 143 -2.83 13.13 -13.17
N TRP A 144 -2.06 13.08 -12.09
CA TRP A 144 -0.70 12.52 -12.08
C TRP A 144 -0.66 11.04 -12.48
N PHE A 145 -1.62 10.24 -12.00
CA PHE A 145 -1.75 8.83 -12.37
C PHE A 145 -2.13 8.65 -13.84
N LEU A 146 -3.13 9.41 -14.32
CA LEU A 146 -3.68 9.28 -15.67
C LEU A 146 -2.74 9.81 -16.76
N SER A 147 -2.07 10.94 -16.50
CA SER A 147 -1.21 11.60 -17.48
C SER A 147 0.06 10.82 -17.79
N GLY A 148 0.50 9.94 -16.88
CA GLY A 148 1.79 9.25 -16.98
C GLY A 148 2.98 10.23 -17.02
N LYS A 149 2.79 11.46 -16.56
CA LYS A 149 3.79 12.54 -16.59
C LYS A 149 3.72 13.34 -15.30
N GLY A 150 4.72 14.19 -15.10
CA GLY A 150 4.77 15.11 -13.98
C GLY A 150 5.21 14.46 -12.66
N GLN A 151 5.48 15.34 -11.70
CA GLN A 151 5.93 14.99 -10.37
C GLN A 151 4.76 14.54 -9.49
N LEU A 152 5.07 13.75 -8.48
CA LEU A 152 4.12 13.45 -7.42
C LEU A 152 3.70 14.79 -6.78
N PRO A 153 2.40 15.03 -6.49
CA PRO A 153 1.96 16.29 -5.92
C PRO A 153 2.74 16.66 -4.65
N ALA A 154 3.01 17.96 -4.48
CA ALA A 154 3.77 18.48 -3.35
C ALA A 154 3.14 18.06 -2.00
N GLY A 155 3.98 17.79 -1.01
CA GLY A 155 3.56 17.29 0.31
C GLY A 155 3.24 15.80 0.35
N LEU A 156 3.14 15.10 -0.79
CA LEU A 156 2.98 13.64 -0.79
C LEU A 156 4.32 12.93 -0.87
N LYS A 157 4.46 11.88 -0.06
CA LYS A 157 5.65 11.06 -0.04
C LYS A 157 5.31 9.59 -0.12
N LEU A 158 6.18 8.85 -0.81
CA LEU A 158 6.16 7.39 -0.81
C LEU A 158 7.44 6.85 -0.20
N TYR A 159 7.32 6.25 0.98
CA TYR A 159 8.39 5.50 1.61
C TYR A 159 8.28 4.01 1.29
N TYR A 160 9.40 3.31 1.29
CA TYR A 160 9.46 1.88 1.05
C TYR A 160 10.54 1.22 1.91
N TRP A 161 10.31 -0.04 2.29
CA TRP A 161 11.27 -0.80 3.08
C TRP A 161 11.14 -2.30 2.87
N PHE A 162 12.18 -3.03 3.30
CA PHE A 162 12.17 -4.47 3.32
C PHE A 162 11.20 -5.01 4.37
N TYR A 163 10.28 -5.88 3.94
CA TYR A 163 9.24 -6.48 4.76
C TYR A 163 9.33 -8.02 4.68
N PRO A 164 10.20 -8.66 5.47
CA PRO A 164 10.44 -10.12 5.43
C PRO A 164 9.34 -10.93 6.14
N TYR A 165 8.10 -10.48 6.12
CA TYR A 165 7.01 -11.10 6.87
C TYR A 165 5.87 -11.53 5.95
N LYS A 166 5.20 -12.61 6.35
CA LYS A 166 4.05 -13.19 5.62
C LYS A 166 2.76 -12.35 5.64
N PRO A 167 2.40 -11.64 6.72
CA PRO A 167 1.13 -10.90 6.75
C PRO A 167 1.05 -9.85 5.64
N GLN A 168 -0.12 -9.72 5.00
CA GLN A 168 -0.36 -8.64 4.04
C GLN A 168 -1.18 -7.55 4.69
N ILE A 169 -0.75 -6.31 4.63
CA ILE A 169 -1.42 -5.23 5.34
C ILE A 169 -1.80 -4.17 4.33
N ILE A 170 -3.08 -3.82 4.26
CA ILE A 170 -3.57 -2.71 3.42
C ILE A 170 -4.43 -1.85 4.31
N VAL A 171 -3.90 -0.73 4.75
CA VAL A 171 -4.60 0.21 5.62
C VAL A 171 -4.75 1.52 4.86
N ARG A 172 -5.96 2.07 4.89
CA ARG A 172 -6.28 3.39 4.37
C ARG A 172 -6.80 4.29 5.48
N GLY A 173 -6.53 5.59 5.36
CA GLY A 173 -7.04 6.61 6.27
C GLY A 173 -6.62 6.40 7.72
N PHE A 174 -5.31 6.25 7.95
CA PHE A 174 -4.75 6.28 9.31
C PHE A 174 -3.82 7.48 9.46
N GLY A 175 -3.82 8.05 10.66
CA GLY A 175 -2.88 9.04 11.13
C GLY A 175 -1.90 8.39 12.11
N PHE A 176 -0.65 8.83 12.12
CA PHE A 176 0.28 8.43 13.17
C PHE A 176 1.33 9.49 13.46
N THR A 177 1.91 9.42 14.64
CA THR A 177 3.13 10.14 14.98
C THR A 177 4.05 9.20 15.75
N PRO A 178 5.34 9.08 15.39
CA PRO A 178 6.29 8.25 16.13
C PRO A 178 6.67 8.86 17.49
N MET A 179 6.46 10.17 17.66
CA MET A 179 6.82 10.90 18.87
C MET A 179 5.81 12.01 19.12
N ILE A 180 5.00 11.85 20.16
CA ILE A 180 4.08 12.90 20.63
C ILE A 180 4.90 14.15 20.99
N GLY A 181 4.41 15.33 20.59
CA GLY A 181 5.10 16.60 20.79
C GLY A 181 6.12 16.95 19.70
N SER A 182 6.37 16.07 18.73
CA SER A 182 7.22 16.35 17.56
C SER A 182 6.62 17.36 16.56
N GLY A 183 5.35 17.73 16.74
CA GLY A 183 4.59 18.54 15.77
C GLY A 183 4.26 17.81 14.45
N SER A 184 4.71 16.56 14.28
CA SER A 184 4.56 15.82 13.02
C SER A 184 3.44 14.78 13.14
N ILE A 185 2.37 14.94 12.34
CA ILE A 185 1.33 13.93 12.16
C ILE A 185 1.34 13.50 10.70
N PHE A 186 1.58 12.21 10.47
CA PHE A 186 1.52 11.61 9.15
C PHE A 186 0.12 11.07 8.94
N VAL A 187 -0.56 11.49 7.88
CA VAL A 187 -1.81 10.86 7.44
C VAL A 187 -1.48 10.08 6.18
N GLY A 188 -1.87 8.82 6.09
CA GLY A 188 -1.44 7.98 4.99
C GLY A 188 -2.17 6.68 4.82
N TRP A 189 -1.68 5.95 3.83
CA TRP A 189 -2.07 4.61 3.43
C TRP A 189 -0.82 3.72 3.45
N VAL A 190 -0.95 2.49 3.91
CA VAL A 190 0.15 1.52 3.91
C VAL A 190 -0.26 0.25 3.18
N MET A 191 0.64 -0.24 2.34
CA MET A 191 0.54 -1.55 1.70
C MET A 191 1.80 -2.36 2.02
N LYS A 192 1.63 -3.54 2.62
CA LYS A 192 2.72 -4.46 2.93
C LYS A 192 2.41 -5.84 2.40
N PHE A 193 3.42 -6.49 1.85
CA PHE A 193 3.38 -7.88 1.41
C PHE A 193 4.81 -8.38 1.28
N PHE A 194 5.08 -9.66 1.51
CA PHE A 194 6.45 -10.14 1.32
C PHE A 194 6.93 -9.86 -0.13
N PRO A 195 8.12 -9.25 -0.35
CA PRO A 195 9.14 -8.84 0.61
C PRO A 195 9.20 -7.32 0.87
N LEU A 196 8.18 -6.55 0.50
CA LEU A 196 8.18 -5.09 0.49
C LEU A 196 7.00 -4.48 1.25
N ALA A 197 7.26 -3.33 1.82
CA ALA A 197 6.22 -2.49 2.37
C ALA A 197 6.38 -1.06 1.87
N PHE A 198 5.25 -0.38 1.77
CA PHE A 198 5.11 0.93 1.17
C PHE A 198 4.19 1.77 2.03
N LEU A 199 4.60 3.01 2.30
CA LEU A 199 3.84 3.99 3.06
C LEU A 199 3.67 5.24 2.21
N PHE A 200 2.44 5.52 1.83
CA PHE A 200 2.04 6.70 1.07
C PHE A 200 1.40 7.71 2.03
N VAL A 201 2.02 8.86 2.26
CA VAL A 201 1.61 9.81 3.29
C VAL A 201 1.55 11.23 2.75
N ASN A 202 0.64 12.02 3.32
CA ASN A 202 0.78 13.47 3.32
C ASN A 202 1.74 13.86 4.44
N GLN A 203 2.81 14.55 4.07
CA GLN A 203 3.83 15.13 4.92
C GLN A 203 4.26 16.47 4.30
N GLU A 204 3.61 17.55 4.71
CA GLU A 204 3.99 18.92 4.31
C GLU A 204 5.24 19.41 5.07
N GLU A 205 5.27 19.20 6.39
CA GLU A 205 6.37 19.61 7.27
C GLU A 205 6.59 18.58 8.41
N GLY A 206 7.75 18.61 9.05
CA GLY A 206 8.04 17.79 10.23
C GLY A 206 9.19 16.79 10.07
N ILE A 207 9.31 15.88 11.04
CA ILE A 207 10.41 14.91 11.12
C ILE A 207 10.41 13.99 9.89
N ALA A 208 11.54 13.87 9.21
CA ALA A 208 11.70 12.87 8.16
C ALA A 208 11.66 11.46 8.77
N LEU A 209 10.93 10.54 8.14
CA LEU A 209 11.01 9.14 8.54
C LEU A 209 12.38 8.60 8.13
N ASP A 210 13.01 7.83 9.02
CA ASP A 210 14.27 7.13 8.73
C ASP A 210 14.00 5.90 7.84
N LEU A 211 13.55 6.17 6.62
CA LEU A 211 13.20 5.20 5.59
C LEU A 211 13.59 5.74 4.22
N PRO A 212 13.98 4.86 3.28
CA PRO A 212 14.12 5.23 1.88
C PRO A 212 12.84 5.89 1.34
N GLU A 213 13.00 7.08 0.77
CA GLU A 213 11.94 7.84 0.12
C GLU A 213 12.05 7.62 -1.41
N MET A 214 10.98 7.15 -2.04
CA MET A 214 10.90 6.95 -3.49
C MET A 214 10.44 8.21 -4.23
N SER A 215 9.69 9.09 -3.55
CA SER A 215 9.19 10.35 -4.10
C SER A 215 10.29 11.36 -4.45
N VAL A 216 11.51 11.19 -3.94
CA VAL A 216 12.69 11.97 -4.35
C VAL A 216 13.05 11.78 -5.83
N TYR A 217 12.56 10.71 -6.46
CA TYR A 217 12.75 10.41 -7.88
C TYR A 217 11.52 10.79 -8.73
N SER A 218 10.65 11.66 -8.20
CA SER A 218 9.39 12.05 -8.84
C SER A 218 9.56 12.91 -10.09
N ASP A 219 10.74 13.48 -10.31
CA ASP A 219 11.12 14.25 -11.49
C ASP A 219 11.68 13.40 -12.64
N LEU A 220 12.02 12.13 -12.38
CA LEU A 220 12.58 11.25 -13.40
C LEU A 220 11.54 10.90 -14.51
N PRO A 221 12.00 10.62 -15.74
CA PRO A 221 11.14 10.06 -16.79
C PRO A 221 10.45 8.75 -16.39
N MET A 222 9.29 8.47 -16.98
CA MET A 222 8.46 7.28 -16.68
C MET A 222 9.24 5.95 -16.79
N ASP A 223 10.10 5.83 -17.78
CA ASP A 223 10.86 4.61 -18.07
C ASP A 223 12.26 4.61 -17.44
N ALA A 224 12.65 5.66 -16.72
CA ALA A 224 13.95 5.74 -16.07
C ALA A 224 14.12 4.57 -15.10
N GLU A 225 15.21 3.82 -15.28
CA GLU A 225 15.62 2.74 -14.39
C GLU A 225 16.82 3.20 -13.58
N ILE A 226 16.72 3.13 -12.26
CA ILE A 226 17.76 3.52 -11.31
C ILE A 226 17.94 2.43 -10.26
N ASP A 227 19.08 2.45 -9.59
CA ASP A 227 19.31 1.60 -8.42
C ASP A 227 18.59 2.15 -7.19
N LEU A 228 17.53 1.46 -6.79
CA LEU A 228 16.79 1.76 -5.56
C LEU A 228 17.45 1.04 -4.39
N HIS A 229 17.89 1.82 -3.40
CA HIS A 229 18.56 1.31 -2.22
C HIS A 229 17.56 0.84 -1.15
N ILE A 230 17.69 -0.41 -0.72
CA ILE A 230 16.83 -1.02 0.30
C ILE A 230 17.70 -1.50 1.47
N PRO A 231 17.56 -0.89 2.65
CA PRO A 231 18.08 -1.45 3.89
C PRO A 231 17.37 -2.75 4.24
N LEU A 232 18.14 -3.81 4.42
CA LEU A 232 17.64 -5.11 4.89
C LEU A 232 17.79 -5.29 6.39
N ARG A 233 18.71 -4.55 7.02
CA ARG A 233 19.00 -4.60 8.45
C ARG A 233 19.31 -3.20 9.02
N PRO A 234 18.76 -2.83 10.19
CA PRO A 234 17.72 -3.55 10.93
C PRO A 234 16.39 -3.56 10.16
N THR A 235 15.59 -4.61 10.36
CA THR A 235 14.26 -4.67 9.75
C THR A 235 13.28 -3.81 10.53
N THR A 236 12.44 -3.06 9.84
CA THR A 236 11.32 -2.34 10.46
C THR A 236 10.37 -3.31 11.16
N HIS A 237 9.85 -2.91 12.32
CA HIS A 237 8.92 -3.75 13.09
C HIS A 237 7.72 -4.16 12.21
N PRO A 238 7.26 -5.44 12.24
CA PRO A 238 6.26 -5.96 11.30
C PRO A 238 4.91 -5.24 11.36
N ARG A 239 4.62 -4.63 12.51
CA ARG A 239 3.39 -3.89 12.82
C ARG A 239 3.50 -2.37 12.64
N TRP A 240 4.67 -1.87 12.24
CA TRP A 240 4.87 -0.45 12.01
C TRP A 240 4.46 -0.04 10.60
N PRO A 241 3.70 1.06 10.40
CA PRO A 241 3.24 2.02 11.40
C PRO A 241 1.80 1.81 11.88
N GLU A 242 1.05 0.87 11.29
CA GLU A 242 -0.41 0.77 11.49
C GLU A 242 -0.84 0.26 12.86
N SER A 243 0.05 -0.45 13.58
CA SER A 243 -0.27 -1.02 14.88
C SER A 243 0.88 -0.97 15.90
N TYR A 244 1.98 -0.29 15.54
CA TYR A 244 3.10 0.00 16.42
C TYR A 244 3.90 1.18 15.87
N VAL A 245 4.11 2.23 16.65
CA VAL A 245 4.82 3.45 16.24
C VAL A 245 5.96 3.85 17.18
N GLY A 246 6.33 2.94 18.09
CA GLY A 246 7.24 3.21 19.19
C GLY A 246 6.49 3.45 20.52
N GLU A 247 7.25 3.53 21.61
CA GLU A 247 6.69 3.67 22.97
C GLU A 247 6.06 5.03 23.24
N HIS A 248 6.47 6.06 22.48
CA HIS A 248 6.02 7.45 22.65
C HIS A 248 5.15 7.94 21.49
N GLY A 249 4.70 7.04 20.62
CA GLY A 249 3.93 7.38 19.45
C GLY A 249 2.42 7.22 19.66
N LEU A 250 1.64 7.81 18.74
CA LEU A 250 0.18 7.72 18.70
C LEU A 250 -0.28 7.25 17.32
N ILE A 251 -1.33 6.43 17.29
CA ILE A 251 -2.00 6.00 16.06
C ILE A 251 -3.47 6.45 16.13
N LEU A 252 -3.93 7.07 15.06
CA LEU A 252 -5.30 7.47 14.83
C LEU A 252 -5.84 6.67 13.64
N SER A 253 -6.96 6.00 13.78
CA SER A 253 -7.51 5.17 12.70
C SER A 253 -9.01 5.36 12.59
N GLY A 254 -9.48 5.59 11.36
CA GLY A 254 -10.91 5.57 11.05
C GLY A 254 -11.47 4.15 10.92
N ASN A 255 -12.79 4.07 10.71
CA ASN A 255 -13.52 2.81 10.53
C ASN A 255 -13.27 2.12 9.17
N HIS A 256 -12.53 2.76 8.26
CA HIS A 256 -12.21 2.23 6.93
C HIS A 256 -10.83 1.58 6.86
N ALA A 257 -10.03 1.69 7.92
CA ALA A 257 -8.75 1.03 8.04
C ALA A 257 -8.95 -0.48 8.20
N MET A 258 -8.30 -1.26 7.35
CA MET A 258 -8.41 -2.72 7.37
C MET A 258 -7.05 -3.38 7.47
N ARG A 259 -7.03 -4.63 7.93
CA ARG A 259 -5.85 -5.47 7.96
C ARG A 259 -6.22 -6.84 7.40
N THR A 260 -5.34 -7.38 6.58
CA THR A 260 -5.48 -8.74 6.08
C THR A 260 -4.43 -9.62 6.75
N ILE A 261 -4.75 -10.87 7.01
CA ILE A 261 -3.79 -11.84 7.55
C ILE A 261 -3.99 -13.15 6.81
N GLU A 262 -2.91 -13.82 6.48
CA GLU A 262 -2.99 -15.15 5.88
C GLU A 262 -3.63 -16.13 6.87
N ARG A 263 -4.58 -16.92 6.38
CA ARG A 263 -5.28 -17.89 7.21
C ARG A 263 -4.31 -19.03 7.56
N PRO A 264 -4.15 -19.38 8.85
CA PRO A 264 -3.34 -20.54 9.21
C PRO A 264 -3.88 -21.78 8.50
N ARG A 265 -2.99 -22.56 7.88
CA ARG A 265 -3.35 -23.92 7.43
C ARG A 265 -3.68 -24.72 8.69
N ARG A 266 -4.95 -25.08 8.88
CA ARG A 266 -5.31 -26.11 9.86
C ARG A 266 -4.72 -27.41 9.33
N PHE A 267 -3.66 -27.89 9.99
CA PHE A 267 -3.29 -29.29 9.85
C PHE A 267 -4.47 -30.11 10.37
N ARG A 268 -5.03 -30.94 9.49
CA ARG A 268 -6.01 -31.97 9.86
C ARG A 268 -5.25 -33.22 10.23
#